data_AF-H3B563-F1
#
_entry.id   AF-H3B563-F1
#
_cell.length_a   1.000
_cell.length_b   1.000
_cell.length_c   1.000
_cell.angle_alpha   90.00
_cell.angle_beta   90.00
_cell.angle_gamma   90.00
#
_symmetry.space_group_name_H-M   'P 1'
#
loop_
_entity.id
_entity.type
_entity.pdbx_description
1 polymer ?
#
loop_
_entity_poly.entity_id
_entity_poly.type
_entity_poly.pdbx_seq_one_letter_code
_entity_poly.pdbx_strand_id
1 'polypeptide(L)'
;MKLLLGLLAFLALAGLGRAYIYLPLNISFGFNSSWSPSPEQPERTDGRQGQELELALASDPSGKVRFIEMVNNLKGGSGRGYYLPMLIGTPVQKLNILVDTGSSNFAVAGAPDPSISAYFKPQLSSTYRNLDTSVSVTYTQGSWIGELGTDVVTLSQGLNSSITVDIAVILESENFYLEGAKWQGILGMAYKPLSMPSGSVETFFDSLVKQTNIPDVFSLQMCGAGLPVSTDIEDIPAGGSLILGGVEPSLYVGDVWYTPITKEWYYQVEILKLEVGGQNLHLDCKEYNAGKAIVDSGTSLLRLPNNVFDAVVEAIIWTSAVQTFSAEFWTGAEMACWSKGATPWNFFPKISIYLRGENASQSFRITVLPQVRALICLMHVL
;
A
#
# COMPACT_ATOMS: atom_id res chain seq x y z
N MET A 1 -61.09 -19.60 -40.64
CA MET A 1 -62.12 -19.44 -39.59
C MET A 1 -62.19 -20.72 -38.78
N LYS A 2 -62.05 -20.61 -37.45
CA LYS A 2 -62.02 -21.66 -36.40
C LYS A 2 -60.66 -22.36 -36.21
N LEU A 3 -59.88 -22.00 -35.17
CA LEU A 3 -59.99 -22.33 -33.71
C LEU A 3 -59.43 -23.75 -33.44
N LEU A 4 -58.71 -24.08 -32.36
CA LEU A 4 -58.09 -23.40 -31.22
C LEU A 4 -57.42 -24.53 -30.37
N LEU A 5 -56.29 -24.22 -29.72
CA LEU A 5 -55.85 -24.65 -28.37
C LEU A 5 -55.66 -26.13 -27.93
N GLY A 6 -54.55 -26.31 -27.18
CA GLY A 6 -54.41 -27.18 -26.00
C GLY A 6 -53.86 -28.60 -26.29
N LEU A 7 -53.02 -29.26 -25.49
CA LEU A 7 -52.19 -29.00 -24.31
C LEU A 7 -51.50 -30.36 -24.00
N LEU A 8 -50.34 -30.38 -23.33
CA LEU A 8 -49.79 -31.45 -22.46
C LEU A 8 -49.04 -32.69 -23.03
N ALA A 9 -47.77 -32.72 -22.60
CA ALA A 9 -47.05 -33.80 -21.90
C ALA A 9 -46.40 -34.93 -22.70
N PHE A 10 -45.06 -35.04 -22.65
CA PHE A 10 -44.31 -35.92 -21.72
C PHE A 10 -42.79 -35.86 -21.98
N LEU A 11 -42.02 -36.04 -20.91
CA LEU A 11 -40.55 -36.10 -20.82
C LEU A 11 -39.90 -37.17 -21.70
N ALA A 12 -38.67 -36.91 -22.20
CA ALA A 12 -37.55 -37.85 -22.15
C ALA A 12 -36.19 -37.15 -22.42
N LEU A 13 -35.17 -37.61 -21.69
CA LEU A 13 -33.81 -37.07 -21.59
C LEU A 13 -32.92 -37.34 -22.81
N ALA A 14 -32.00 -36.41 -23.09
CA ALA A 14 -30.58 -36.62 -23.46
C ALA A 14 -29.99 -35.23 -23.82
N GLY A 15 -29.08 -34.63 -23.06
CA GLY A 15 -27.68 -35.02 -22.96
C GLY A 15 -26.83 -33.81 -23.38
N LEU A 16 -26.33 -33.06 -22.40
CA LEU A 16 -25.40 -31.94 -22.58
C LEU A 16 -24.03 -32.46 -23.02
N GLY A 17 -23.52 -31.95 -24.14
CA GLY A 17 -22.11 -32.05 -24.52
C GLY A 17 -21.60 -30.67 -24.95
N ARG A 18 -20.97 -29.93 -24.04
CA ARG A 18 -20.18 -28.75 -24.41
C ARG A 18 -18.79 -29.24 -24.85
N ALA A 19 -18.48 -29.08 -26.13
CA ALA A 19 -17.15 -29.31 -26.65
C ALA A 19 -16.22 -28.17 -26.19
N TYR A 20 -15.16 -28.52 -25.47
CA TYR A 20 -14.04 -27.62 -25.19
C TYR A 20 -12.98 -27.82 -26.28
N ILE A 21 -12.67 -26.76 -27.02
CA ILE A 21 -11.54 -26.74 -27.97
C ILE A 21 -10.28 -26.39 -27.16
N TYR A 22 -9.36 -27.34 -27.06
CA TYR A 22 -8.00 -27.13 -26.56
C TYR A 22 -7.09 -26.78 -27.74
N LEU A 23 -6.48 -25.60 -27.73
CA LEU A 23 -5.41 -25.21 -28.65
C LEU A 23 -4.08 -25.28 -27.87
N PRO A 24 -3.15 -26.18 -28.21
CA PRO A 24 -1.82 -26.18 -27.60
C PRO A 24 -0.97 -25.06 -28.22
N LEU A 25 -0.53 -24.10 -27.40
CA LEU A 25 0.47 -23.11 -27.80
C LEU A 25 1.87 -23.72 -27.65
N ASN A 26 2.56 -23.89 -28.78
CA ASN A 26 3.98 -24.22 -28.83
C ASN A 26 4.79 -22.94 -28.61
N ILE A 27 5.58 -22.90 -27.53
CA ILE A 27 6.52 -21.80 -27.25
C ILE A 27 7.84 -22.14 -27.96
N SER A 28 8.19 -21.38 -29.00
CA SER A 28 9.50 -21.45 -29.66
C SER A 28 10.48 -20.51 -28.95
N PHE A 29 11.62 -21.05 -28.49
CA PHE A 29 12.75 -20.25 -28.01
C PHE A 29 13.53 -19.67 -29.20
N GLY A 30 13.60 -18.35 -29.27
CA GLY A 30 14.38 -17.61 -30.26
C GLY A 30 15.88 -17.74 -30.03
N PHE A 31 16.59 -17.83 -31.15
CA PHE A 31 18.01 -18.12 -31.33
C PHE A 31 18.99 -17.25 -30.54
N ASN A 32 20.08 -17.91 -30.13
CA ASN A 32 21.37 -17.36 -29.75
C ASN A 32 21.94 -16.39 -30.80
N SER A 33 22.37 -15.21 -30.36
CA SER A 33 23.47 -14.49 -30.99
C SER A 33 24.53 -14.15 -29.93
N SER A 34 25.61 -14.91 -30.00
CA SER A 34 26.88 -14.66 -29.30
C SER A 34 27.51 -13.39 -29.85
N TRP A 35 27.72 -12.39 -28.98
CA TRP A 35 28.66 -11.30 -29.24
C TRP A 35 29.43 -11.00 -27.97
N SER A 36 30.73 -11.28 -28.01
CA SER A 36 31.71 -10.97 -26.98
C SER A 36 32.54 -9.78 -27.46
N PRO A 37 32.75 -8.77 -26.61
CA PRO A 37 33.99 -8.02 -26.62
C PRO A 37 34.69 -8.17 -25.27
N SER A 38 35.91 -8.69 -25.34
CA SER A 38 36.91 -8.66 -24.27
C SER A 38 37.26 -7.22 -23.86
N PRO A 39 37.40 -6.92 -22.56
CA PRO A 39 38.10 -5.73 -22.11
C PRO A 39 39.51 -6.09 -21.64
N GLU A 40 40.50 -5.43 -22.25
CA GLU A 40 41.84 -5.25 -21.68
C GLU A 40 41.74 -4.63 -20.27
N GLN A 41 42.55 -5.14 -19.35
CA GLN A 41 42.74 -4.54 -18.04
C GLN A 41 43.63 -3.30 -18.11
N PRO A 42 43.35 -2.27 -17.32
CA PRO A 42 44.38 -1.45 -16.72
C PRO A 42 44.49 -1.70 -15.21
N GLU A 43 45.71 -1.51 -14.73
CA GLU A 43 46.24 -1.80 -13.41
C GLU A 43 45.46 -1.18 -12.24
N ARG A 44 45.40 -1.95 -11.14
CA ARG A 44 45.02 -1.50 -9.80
C ARG A 44 46.08 -0.54 -9.26
N THR A 45 45.69 0.70 -8.99
CA THR A 45 46.29 1.53 -7.94
C THR A 45 45.30 1.73 -6.80
N ASP A 46 45.83 1.53 -5.60
CA ASP A 46 45.18 1.49 -4.30
C ASP A 46 44.40 2.78 -3.96
N GLY A 47 43.25 2.63 -3.32
CA GLY A 47 42.34 3.72 -2.97
C GLY A 47 41.18 3.26 -2.11
N ARG A 48 41.47 2.57 -1.00
CA ARG A 48 40.49 2.18 0.02
C ARG A 48 39.95 3.40 0.76
N GLN A 49 38.71 3.82 0.46
CA GLN A 49 37.81 4.45 1.45
C GLN A 49 36.32 4.63 1.02
N GLY A 50 35.86 4.05 -0.10
CA GLY A 50 34.48 4.27 -0.58
C GLY A 50 33.50 3.08 -0.48
N GLN A 51 33.97 1.87 -0.14
CA GLN A 51 33.19 0.65 -0.45
C GLN A 51 32.57 -0.04 0.78
N GLU A 52 32.79 0.50 1.98
CA GLU A 52 32.27 -0.07 3.23
C GLU A 52 30.89 0.50 3.60
N LEU A 53 30.50 1.66 3.02
CA LEU A 53 29.21 2.31 3.31
C LEU A 53 28.06 1.80 2.42
N GLU A 54 28.34 1.38 1.19
CA GLU A 54 27.32 0.86 0.25
C GLU A 54 26.84 -0.56 0.59
N LEU A 55 27.68 -1.38 1.24
CA LEU A 55 27.34 -2.74 1.66
C LEU A 55 26.69 -2.81 3.05
N ALA A 56 26.77 -1.74 3.84
CA ALA A 56 26.18 -1.68 5.18
C ALA A 56 24.65 -1.52 5.20
N LEU A 57 24.04 -1.20 4.05
CA LEU A 57 22.57 -1.04 3.92
C LEU A 57 21.84 -2.33 3.51
N ALA A 58 22.58 -3.40 3.18
CA ALA A 58 22.03 -4.63 2.60
C ALA A 58 21.90 -5.80 3.60
N SER A 59 22.34 -5.65 4.84
CA SER A 59 22.32 -6.73 5.82
C SER A 59 22.18 -6.17 7.22
N ASP A 60 21.21 -6.68 7.98
CA ASP A 60 21.22 -6.55 9.42
C ASP A 60 22.61 -6.99 9.95
N PRO A 61 23.41 -6.06 10.52
CA PRO A 61 24.76 -6.36 10.98
C PRO A 61 24.79 -7.47 12.04
N SER A 62 23.65 -7.70 12.71
CA SER A 62 23.49 -8.75 13.73
C SER A 62 23.08 -10.12 13.16
N GLY A 63 22.69 -10.19 11.88
CA GLY A 63 22.20 -11.42 11.23
C GLY A 63 20.89 -11.97 11.81
N LYS A 64 20.18 -11.18 12.61
CA LYS A 64 18.92 -11.51 13.27
C LYS A 64 17.72 -11.42 12.32
N VAL A 65 17.79 -10.53 11.32
CA VAL A 65 16.74 -10.30 10.33
C VAL A 65 17.17 -10.77 8.94
N ARG A 66 16.31 -11.55 8.29
CA ARG A 66 16.48 -12.04 6.92
C ARG A 66 15.54 -11.27 5.97
N PHE A 67 16.00 -10.13 5.46
CA PHE A 67 15.19 -9.24 4.60
C PHE A 67 14.62 -9.94 3.36
N ILE A 68 15.39 -10.83 2.74
CA ILE A 68 14.96 -11.59 1.56
C ILE A 68 13.70 -12.46 1.82
N GLU A 69 13.49 -12.89 3.07
CA GLU A 69 12.31 -13.68 3.46
C GLU A 69 11.04 -12.80 3.61
N MET A 70 11.20 -11.47 3.62
CA MET A 70 10.10 -10.49 3.66
C MET A 70 9.80 -9.89 2.28
N VAL A 71 10.54 -10.28 1.24
CA VAL A 71 10.22 -9.88 -0.14
C VAL A 71 8.93 -10.56 -0.59
N ASN A 72 8.04 -9.81 -1.24
CA ASN A 72 6.76 -10.28 -1.75
C ASN A 72 5.76 -10.75 -0.68
N ASN A 73 5.88 -10.23 0.55
CA ASN A 73 5.00 -10.60 1.68
C ASN A 73 3.67 -9.83 1.71
N LEU A 74 3.48 -8.79 0.88
CA LEU A 74 2.22 -8.06 0.77
C LEU A 74 1.33 -8.64 -0.32
N LYS A 75 0.03 -8.47 -0.12
CA LYS A 75 -1.03 -8.68 -1.10
C LYS A 75 -1.89 -7.44 -1.19
N GLY A 76 -2.80 -7.40 -2.17
CA GLY A 76 -3.73 -6.28 -2.36
C GLY A 76 -3.24 -5.25 -3.37
N GLY A 77 -3.73 -4.02 -3.26
CA GLY A 77 -3.50 -2.97 -4.25
C GLY A 77 -4.07 -1.63 -3.83
N SER A 78 -3.71 -0.57 -4.57
CA SER A 78 -4.02 0.84 -4.22
C SER A 78 -5.49 1.18 -4.03
N GLY A 79 -6.44 0.35 -4.51
CA GLY A 79 -7.87 0.59 -4.34
C GLY A 79 -8.52 -0.01 -3.10
N ARG A 80 -7.89 -1.03 -2.52
CA ARG A 80 -8.44 -1.82 -1.41
C ARG A 80 -7.44 -1.99 -0.28
N GLY A 81 -6.29 -1.32 -0.36
CA GLY A 81 -5.20 -1.42 0.60
C GLY A 81 -4.26 -2.60 0.37
N TYR A 82 -3.03 -2.46 0.88
CA TYR A 82 -2.02 -3.51 0.90
C TYR A 82 -1.98 -4.15 2.27
N TYR A 83 -2.00 -5.47 2.30
CA TYR A 83 -2.12 -6.22 3.55
C TYR A 83 -1.17 -7.41 3.57
N LEU A 84 -0.83 -7.88 4.77
CA LEU A 84 -0.07 -9.10 4.99
C LEU A 84 -0.81 -10.03 5.97
N PRO A 85 -0.58 -11.35 5.87
CA PRO A 85 -1.04 -12.27 6.91
C PRO A 85 -0.22 -12.08 8.20
N MET A 86 -0.91 -11.88 9.33
CA MET A 86 -0.34 -11.90 10.67
C MET A 86 -0.86 -13.08 11.47
N LEU A 87 -0.02 -13.60 12.37
CA LEU A 87 -0.28 -14.77 13.21
C LEU A 87 -0.46 -14.29 14.66
N ILE A 88 -1.66 -14.41 15.21
CA ILE A 88 -2.06 -13.77 16.47
C ILE A 88 -2.57 -14.83 17.45
N GLY A 89 -2.14 -14.76 18.71
CA GLY A 89 -2.62 -15.58 19.80
C GLY A 89 -2.07 -17.01 19.87
N THR A 90 -2.50 -17.73 20.91
CA THR A 90 -2.08 -19.11 21.20
C THR A 90 -3.29 -20.00 21.53
N PRO A 91 -3.67 -20.99 20.69
CA PRO A 91 -3.12 -21.31 19.39
C PRO A 91 -3.29 -20.17 18.37
N VAL A 92 -2.43 -20.19 17.35
CA VAL A 92 -2.34 -19.15 16.32
C VAL A 92 -3.64 -19.02 15.53
N GLN A 93 -4.10 -17.78 15.40
CA GLN A 93 -5.18 -17.35 14.52
C GLN A 93 -4.58 -16.45 13.44
N LYS A 94 -4.80 -16.82 12.18
CA LYS A 94 -4.26 -16.09 11.02
C LYS A 94 -5.28 -15.08 10.52
N LEU A 95 -4.91 -13.81 10.45
CA LEU A 95 -5.70 -12.74 9.85
C LEU A 95 -4.88 -11.94 8.85
N ASN A 96 -5.53 -11.42 7.83
CA ASN A 96 -4.90 -10.49 6.90
C ASN A 96 -5.06 -9.06 7.45
N ILE A 97 -3.97 -8.31 7.55
CA ILE A 97 -3.94 -7.01 8.21
C ILE A 97 -3.45 -5.94 7.23
N LEU A 98 -4.25 -4.89 7.05
CA LEU A 98 -3.92 -3.70 6.25
C LEU A 98 -2.68 -3.00 6.85
N VAL A 99 -1.71 -2.64 6.02
CA VAL A 99 -0.56 -1.83 6.45
C VAL A 99 -0.91 -0.36 6.31
N ASP A 100 -0.90 0.38 7.42
CA ASP A 100 -1.33 1.78 7.45
C ASP A 100 -0.30 2.68 8.15
N THR A 101 0.43 3.49 7.38
CA THR A 101 1.34 4.51 7.91
C THR A 101 0.64 5.82 8.30
N GLY A 102 -0.69 5.89 8.15
CA GLY A 102 -1.55 7.01 8.54
C GLY A 102 -2.20 6.88 9.93
N SER A 103 -2.00 5.77 10.64
CA SER A 103 -2.51 5.54 12.00
C SER A 103 -1.53 4.75 12.87
N SER A 104 -1.83 4.59 14.17
CA SER A 104 -0.88 4.00 15.16
C SER A 104 -1.42 2.84 15.98
N ASN A 105 -2.70 2.49 15.82
CA ASN A 105 -3.29 1.35 16.53
C ASN A 105 -3.15 0.08 15.69
N PHE A 106 -2.77 -1.03 16.33
CA PHE A 106 -3.00 -2.36 15.77
C PHE A 106 -4.40 -2.82 16.20
N ALA A 107 -5.31 -3.00 15.23
CA ALA A 107 -6.70 -3.35 15.49
C ALA A 107 -7.17 -4.49 14.58
N VAL A 108 -7.93 -5.44 15.12
CA VAL A 108 -8.44 -6.60 14.38
C VAL A 108 -9.91 -6.82 14.65
N ALA A 109 -10.64 -7.35 13.67
CA ALA A 109 -12.02 -7.79 13.82
C ALA A 109 -12.12 -8.77 15.00
N GLY A 110 -13.01 -8.49 15.95
CA GLY A 110 -13.39 -9.39 17.05
C GLY A 110 -14.81 -9.93 16.95
N ALA A 111 -15.59 -9.40 16.01
CA ALA A 111 -16.98 -9.76 15.75
C ALA A 111 -17.18 -10.10 14.25
N PRO A 112 -18.21 -10.90 13.92
CA PRO A 112 -18.56 -11.16 12.52
C PRO A 112 -19.05 -9.87 11.83
N ASP A 113 -18.62 -9.67 10.59
CA ASP A 113 -19.08 -8.59 9.69
C ASP A 113 -19.31 -9.17 8.28
N PRO A 114 -20.35 -8.73 7.53
CA PRO A 114 -20.64 -9.26 6.19
C PRO A 114 -19.49 -9.09 5.18
N SER A 115 -18.62 -8.10 5.38
CA SER A 115 -17.51 -7.75 4.49
C SER A 115 -16.24 -8.55 4.75
N ILE A 116 -16.19 -9.37 5.82
CA ILE A 116 -15.00 -10.14 6.21
C ILE A 116 -15.26 -11.64 6.28
N SER A 117 -14.21 -12.44 6.02
CA SER A 117 -14.29 -13.91 6.03
C SER A 117 -13.89 -14.54 7.36
N ALA A 118 -13.19 -13.81 8.22
CA ALA A 118 -12.68 -14.28 9.49
C ALA A 118 -12.56 -13.12 10.49
N TYR A 119 -12.43 -13.44 11.77
CA TYR A 119 -12.18 -12.49 12.84
C TYR A 119 -11.41 -13.19 13.96
N PHE A 120 -10.71 -12.40 14.78
CA PHE A 120 -9.97 -12.85 15.95
C PHE A 120 -10.93 -13.27 17.06
N LYS A 121 -10.67 -14.41 17.70
CA LYS A 121 -11.44 -14.94 18.83
C LYS A 121 -10.57 -14.90 20.09
N PRO A 122 -10.62 -13.81 20.88
CA PRO A 122 -9.75 -13.64 22.05
C PRO A 122 -9.88 -14.77 23.06
N GLN A 123 -11.11 -15.29 23.25
CA GLN A 123 -11.41 -16.40 24.16
C GLN A 123 -10.77 -17.73 23.77
N LEU A 124 -10.29 -17.87 22.53
CA LEU A 124 -9.56 -19.05 22.07
C LEU A 124 -8.04 -18.90 22.21
N SER A 125 -7.55 -17.71 22.58
CA SER A 125 -6.13 -17.47 22.81
C SER A 125 -5.80 -17.54 24.30
N SER A 126 -4.96 -18.49 24.70
CA SER A 126 -4.47 -18.61 26.08
C SER A 126 -3.51 -17.48 26.48
N THR A 127 -2.97 -16.75 25.51
CA THR A 127 -2.05 -15.62 25.72
C THR A 127 -2.74 -14.26 25.69
N TYR A 128 -4.01 -14.20 25.27
CA TYR A 128 -4.79 -12.96 25.30
C TYR A 128 -5.02 -12.47 26.73
N ARG A 129 -4.84 -11.17 26.93
CA ARG A 129 -5.21 -10.46 28.16
C ARG A 129 -6.07 -9.26 27.79
N ASN A 130 -7.28 -9.19 28.36
CA ASN A 130 -8.10 -7.99 28.26
C ASN A 130 -7.50 -6.90 29.17
N LEU A 131 -7.49 -5.65 28.71
CA LEU A 131 -7.09 -4.47 29.49
C LEU A 131 -8.29 -3.67 30.00
N ASP A 132 -9.52 -4.17 29.82
CA ASP A 132 -10.79 -3.57 30.26
C ASP A 132 -10.93 -2.09 29.86
N THR A 133 -10.40 -1.75 28.68
CA THR A 133 -10.34 -0.38 28.18
C THR A 133 -11.00 -0.30 26.80
N SER A 134 -12.09 0.45 26.70
CA SER A 134 -12.74 0.72 25.41
C SER A 134 -11.93 1.70 24.58
N VAL A 135 -11.93 1.50 23.27
CA VAL A 135 -11.28 2.37 22.29
C VAL A 135 -12.23 2.62 21.12
N SER A 136 -12.26 3.86 20.65
CA SER A 136 -13.04 4.26 19.48
C SER A 136 -12.15 5.11 18.58
N VAL A 137 -12.16 4.80 17.29
CA VAL A 137 -11.35 5.47 16.28
C VAL A 137 -12.20 5.82 15.08
N THR A 138 -12.06 7.05 14.61
CA THR A 138 -12.73 7.57 13.42
C THR A 138 -11.68 7.98 12.41
N TYR A 139 -11.78 7.45 11.19
CA TYR A 139 -10.92 7.80 10.07
C TYR A 139 -11.62 8.83 9.17
N THR A 140 -10.96 9.21 8.06
CA THR A 140 -11.61 10.04 7.02
C THR A 140 -12.86 9.33 6.48
N GLN A 141 -12.80 8.02 6.31
CA GLN A 141 -13.92 7.19 5.89
C GLN A 141 -14.03 5.99 6.81
N GLY A 142 -15.12 5.96 7.57
CA GLY A 142 -15.45 4.89 8.50
C GLY A 142 -14.87 5.05 9.91
N SER A 143 -15.37 4.22 10.80
CA SER A 143 -15.03 4.21 12.22
C SER A 143 -15.16 2.81 12.78
N TRP A 144 -14.59 2.59 13.96
CA TRP A 144 -14.79 1.38 14.73
C TRP A 144 -14.72 1.64 16.23
N ILE A 145 -15.34 0.73 16.98
CA ILE A 145 -15.31 0.67 18.43
C ILE A 145 -14.86 -0.73 18.82
N GLY A 146 -13.98 -0.81 19.81
CA GLY A 146 -13.43 -2.06 20.29
C GLY A 146 -12.93 -1.99 21.73
N GLU A 147 -12.28 -3.08 22.15
CA GLU A 147 -11.64 -3.21 23.45
C GLU A 147 -10.14 -3.43 23.28
N LEU A 148 -9.33 -2.77 24.11
CA LEU A 148 -7.89 -3.00 24.16
C LEU A 148 -7.58 -4.29 24.93
N GLY A 149 -6.66 -5.05 24.37
CA GLY A 149 -6.02 -6.18 25.00
C GLY A 149 -4.54 -6.23 24.66
N THR A 150 -3.87 -7.28 25.14
CA THR A 150 -2.56 -7.68 24.65
C THR A 150 -2.62 -9.12 24.18
N ASP A 151 -1.91 -9.44 23.10
CA ASP A 151 -1.67 -10.83 22.74
C ASP A 151 -0.31 -11.00 22.05
N VAL A 152 0.09 -12.25 21.85
CA VAL A 152 1.30 -12.62 21.14
C VAL A 152 1.07 -12.56 19.64
N VAL A 153 1.94 -11.85 18.93
CA VAL A 153 2.05 -11.88 17.47
C VAL A 153 3.32 -12.63 17.09
N THR A 154 3.21 -13.57 16.16
CA THR A 154 4.35 -14.34 15.63
C THR A 154 4.74 -13.86 14.23
N LEU A 155 5.98 -13.38 14.11
CA LEU A 155 6.62 -12.93 12.88
C LEU A 155 7.52 -14.05 12.34
N SER A 156 6.93 -14.92 11.52
CA SER A 156 7.65 -16.07 10.95
C SER A 156 8.56 -15.71 9.77
N GLN A 157 8.22 -14.66 9.01
CA GLN A 157 9.01 -14.20 7.86
C GLN A 157 10.05 -13.17 8.33
N GLY A 158 11.32 -13.42 8.02
CA GLY A 158 12.41 -12.48 8.28
C GLY A 158 12.97 -12.48 9.70
N LEU A 159 12.13 -12.49 10.73
CA LEU A 159 12.57 -12.34 12.14
C LEU A 159 12.45 -13.61 12.99
N ASN A 160 11.60 -14.56 12.57
CA ASN A 160 11.26 -15.79 13.29
C ASN A 160 11.13 -15.60 14.82
N SER A 161 10.33 -14.62 15.23
CA SER A 161 10.18 -14.21 16.63
C SER A 161 8.71 -14.01 16.98
N SER A 162 8.39 -14.13 18.27
CA SER A 162 7.06 -13.82 18.82
C SER A 162 7.18 -12.69 19.83
N ILE A 163 6.31 -11.68 19.73
CA ILE A 163 6.29 -10.50 20.60
C ILE A 163 4.89 -10.31 21.18
N THR A 164 4.80 -9.75 22.38
CA THR A 164 3.51 -9.34 22.96
C THR A 164 3.22 -7.90 22.53
N VAL A 165 2.04 -7.62 22.01
CA VAL A 165 1.67 -6.28 21.52
C VAL A 165 0.33 -5.84 22.07
N ASP A 166 0.13 -4.53 22.19
CA ASP A 166 -1.19 -3.95 22.37
C ASP A 166 -2.02 -4.19 21.08
N ILE A 167 -3.24 -4.67 21.26
CA ILE A 167 -4.17 -4.99 20.16
C ILE A 167 -5.58 -4.53 20.52
N ALA A 168 -6.23 -3.81 19.61
CA ALA A 168 -7.65 -3.48 19.73
C ALA A 168 -8.51 -4.54 19.05
N VAL A 169 -9.46 -5.10 19.78
CA VAL A 169 -10.44 -6.07 19.29
C VAL A 169 -11.71 -5.30 18.90
N ILE A 170 -11.93 -5.14 17.59
CA ILE A 170 -13.05 -4.39 17.02
C ILE A 170 -14.36 -5.17 17.20
N LEU A 171 -15.31 -4.58 17.91
CA LEU A 171 -16.61 -5.16 18.19
C LEU A 171 -17.71 -4.58 17.30
N GLU A 172 -17.57 -3.31 16.94
CA GLU A 172 -18.52 -2.59 16.08
C GLU A 172 -17.73 -1.75 15.07
N SER A 173 -18.26 -1.62 13.84
CA SER A 173 -17.66 -0.77 12.83
C SER A 173 -18.70 -0.19 11.88
N GLU A 174 -18.40 0.97 11.32
CA GLU A 174 -19.21 1.62 10.30
C GLU A 174 -18.30 1.99 9.13
N ASN A 175 -18.59 1.51 7.92
CA ASN A 175 -17.84 1.80 6.69
C ASN A 175 -16.31 1.61 6.80
N PHE A 176 -15.84 0.77 7.73
CA PHE A 176 -14.43 0.48 7.93
C PHE A 176 -13.97 -0.65 7.00
N TYR A 177 -14.67 -1.78 7.00
CA TYR A 177 -14.38 -2.88 6.09
C TYR A 177 -14.94 -2.58 4.69
N LEU A 178 -14.03 -2.42 3.71
CA LEU A 178 -14.42 -2.18 2.33
C LEU A 178 -14.95 -3.45 1.66
N GLU A 179 -16.00 -3.33 0.86
CA GLU A 179 -16.53 -4.45 0.09
C GLU A 179 -15.45 -5.04 -0.84
N GLY A 180 -15.24 -6.35 -0.74
CA GLY A 180 -14.22 -7.07 -1.51
C GLY A 180 -12.77 -6.86 -1.02
N ALA A 181 -12.55 -6.10 0.06
CA ALA A 181 -11.29 -6.17 0.79
C ALA A 181 -11.07 -7.58 1.36
N LYS A 182 -9.81 -7.95 1.52
CA LYS A 182 -9.41 -9.29 1.98
C LYS A 182 -8.68 -9.25 3.31
N TRP A 183 -8.68 -8.10 3.98
CA TRP A 183 -8.12 -7.88 5.31
C TRP A 183 -9.22 -7.77 6.36
N GLN A 184 -8.87 -8.10 7.61
CA GLN A 184 -9.74 -8.22 8.78
C GLN A 184 -9.23 -7.33 9.93
N GLY A 185 -8.31 -6.42 9.65
CA GLY A 185 -7.70 -5.55 10.64
C GLY A 185 -6.75 -4.57 9.98
N ILE A 186 -6.18 -3.70 10.80
CA ILE A 186 -5.28 -2.63 10.41
C ILE A 186 -4.07 -2.60 11.34
N LEU A 187 -2.90 -2.42 10.77
CA LEU A 187 -1.61 -2.27 11.44
C LEU A 187 -1.18 -0.82 11.32
N GLY A 188 -1.51 -0.02 12.32
CA GLY A 188 -1.00 1.35 12.44
C GLY A 188 0.52 1.35 12.64
N MET A 189 1.24 1.97 11.71
CA MET A 189 2.69 2.05 11.68
C MET A 189 3.22 3.46 11.97
N ALA A 190 2.35 4.45 12.21
CA ALA A 190 2.74 5.81 12.59
C ALA A 190 3.09 5.90 14.09
N TYR A 191 3.46 7.09 14.55
CA TYR A 191 3.99 7.29 15.90
C TYR A 191 2.92 7.37 17.00
N LYS A 192 3.35 7.03 18.22
CA LYS A 192 2.54 7.01 19.44
C LYS A 192 1.56 8.17 19.68
N PRO A 193 1.83 9.44 19.30
CA PRO A 193 0.86 10.52 19.48
C PRO A 193 -0.50 10.34 18.79
N LEU A 194 -0.60 9.44 17.80
CA LEU A 194 -1.88 9.09 17.16
C LEU A 194 -2.56 7.86 17.78
N SER A 195 -1.91 7.17 18.73
CA SER A 195 -2.50 6.01 19.38
C SER A 195 -3.72 6.40 20.20
N MET A 196 -4.78 5.61 20.05
CA MET A 196 -6.03 5.74 20.79
C MET A 196 -6.14 4.67 21.88
N PRO A 197 -6.77 4.97 23.04
CA PRO A 197 -7.41 6.24 23.40
C PRO A 197 -6.42 7.34 23.80
N SER A 198 -5.14 7.01 23.98
CA SER A 198 -4.09 7.99 24.21
C SER A 198 -2.72 7.44 23.80
N GLY A 199 -1.73 8.34 23.70
CA GLY A 199 -0.33 7.99 23.49
C GLY A 199 0.34 7.21 24.64
N SER A 200 -0.43 6.59 25.55
CA SER A 200 0.08 5.57 26.46
C SER A 200 0.21 4.20 25.78
N VAL A 201 -0.69 3.88 24.85
CA VAL A 201 -0.73 2.61 24.10
C VAL A 201 0.51 2.51 23.23
N GLU A 202 1.28 1.43 23.40
CA GLU A 202 2.52 1.19 22.67
C GLU A 202 2.19 0.77 21.23
N THR A 203 2.86 1.35 20.24
CA THR A 203 2.60 0.97 18.86
C THR A 203 3.13 -0.46 18.60
N PHE A 204 2.62 -1.09 17.54
CA PHE A 204 3.15 -2.40 17.14
C PHE A 204 4.65 -2.34 16.85
N PHE A 205 5.10 -1.30 16.14
CA PHE A 205 6.50 -1.18 15.73
C PHE A 205 7.42 -0.85 16.91
N ASP A 206 6.99 0.02 17.85
CA ASP A 206 7.72 0.27 19.10
C ASP A 206 7.89 -1.03 19.90
N SER A 207 6.81 -1.81 20.04
CA SER A 207 6.83 -3.11 20.72
C SER A 207 7.80 -4.08 20.07
N LEU A 208 7.82 -4.11 18.74
CA LEU A 208 8.71 -4.95 17.95
C LEU A 208 10.18 -4.57 18.17
N VAL A 209 10.53 -3.31 17.98
CA VAL A 209 11.90 -2.79 18.15
C VAL A 209 12.39 -3.07 19.57
N LYS A 210 11.58 -2.77 20.58
CA LYS A 210 11.91 -2.98 22.01
C LYS A 210 12.12 -4.43 22.40
N GLN A 211 11.30 -5.35 21.88
CA GLN A 211 11.36 -6.77 22.28
C GLN A 211 12.35 -7.58 21.45
N THR A 212 12.68 -7.12 20.24
CA THR A 212 13.54 -7.85 19.31
C THR A 212 14.85 -7.15 19.00
N ASN A 213 15.06 -5.91 19.43
CA ASN A 213 16.27 -5.13 19.15
C ASN A 213 16.61 -5.08 17.64
N ILE A 214 15.61 -5.14 16.77
CA ILE A 214 15.81 -4.83 15.35
C ILE A 214 16.06 -3.32 15.19
N PRO A 215 16.73 -2.88 14.12
CA PRO A 215 16.81 -1.46 13.82
C PRO A 215 15.42 -0.82 13.72
N ASP A 216 15.28 0.40 14.21
CA ASP A 216 14.02 1.16 14.24
C ASP A 216 13.72 1.81 12.88
N VAL A 217 13.59 0.96 11.86
CA VAL A 217 13.34 1.33 10.46
C VAL A 217 12.50 0.26 9.80
N PHE A 218 11.55 0.64 8.96
CA PHE A 218 10.94 -0.28 7.99
C PHE A 218 10.91 0.37 6.61
N SER A 219 10.77 -0.45 5.57
CA SER A 219 10.58 0.02 4.21
C SER A 219 9.42 -0.70 3.52
N LEU A 220 8.76 0.01 2.62
CA LEU A 220 7.55 -0.45 1.95
C LEU A 220 7.70 -0.31 0.43
N GLN A 221 7.50 -1.41 -0.28
CA GLN A 221 7.37 -1.44 -1.73
C GLN A 221 5.93 -1.84 -2.07
N MET A 222 5.22 -1.03 -2.86
CA MET A 222 3.82 -1.24 -3.25
C MET A 222 3.72 -1.42 -4.77
N CYS A 223 3.36 -2.61 -5.23
CA CYS A 223 3.47 -3.05 -6.63
C CYS A 223 2.14 -3.03 -7.41
N GLY A 224 1.20 -2.15 -7.06
CA GLY A 224 -0.14 -2.13 -7.66
C GLY A 224 -0.36 -1.16 -8.84
N ALA A 225 0.69 -0.58 -9.41
CA ALA A 225 0.55 0.35 -10.53
C ALA A 225 -0.01 -0.36 -11.79
N GLY A 226 -1.04 0.22 -12.41
CA GLY A 226 -1.65 -0.32 -13.63
C GLY A 226 -2.60 -1.52 -13.45
N LEU A 227 -2.82 -1.99 -12.20
CA LEU A 227 -3.78 -3.06 -11.93
C LEU A 227 -5.21 -2.52 -11.79
N PRO A 228 -6.21 -3.13 -12.46
CA PRO A 228 -7.62 -2.79 -12.25
C PRO A 228 -8.06 -3.06 -10.80
N VAL A 229 -9.04 -2.31 -10.32
CA VAL A 229 -9.65 -2.55 -9.00
C VAL A 229 -10.49 -3.83 -8.99
N SER A 230 -10.96 -4.24 -10.17
CA SER A 230 -11.90 -5.35 -10.39
C SER A 230 -11.24 -6.70 -10.68
N THR A 231 -9.91 -6.78 -10.78
CA THR A 231 -9.24 -8.08 -10.90
C THR A 231 -9.40 -8.85 -9.59
N ASP A 232 -9.91 -10.08 -9.69
CA ASP A 232 -9.96 -10.99 -8.55
C ASP A 232 -8.55 -11.16 -7.99
N ILE A 233 -8.40 -10.84 -6.70
CA ILE A 233 -7.11 -10.68 -6.01
C ILE A 233 -6.30 -12.00 -5.99
N GLU A 234 -6.94 -13.14 -6.28
CA GLU A 234 -6.28 -14.44 -6.35
C GLU A 234 -5.36 -14.60 -7.58
N ASP A 235 -5.58 -13.84 -8.65
CA ASP A 235 -4.77 -13.89 -9.88
C ASP A 235 -3.71 -12.78 -9.96
N ILE A 236 -3.60 -11.94 -8.93
CA ILE A 236 -2.66 -10.82 -8.90
C ILE A 236 -1.33 -11.28 -8.25
N PRO A 237 -0.16 -11.02 -8.89
CA PRO A 237 1.15 -11.25 -8.27
C PRO A 237 1.29 -10.53 -6.92
N ALA A 238 2.33 -10.86 -6.16
CA ALA A 238 2.61 -10.24 -4.87
C ALA A 238 2.40 -8.72 -4.91
N GLY A 239 1.61 -8.20 -3.97
CA GLY A 239 1.25 -6.78 -3.89
C GLY A 239 2.45 -5.90 -3.52
N GLY A 240 3.57 -6.49 -3.12
CA GLY A 240 4.81 -5.80 -2.79
C GLY A 240 5.45 -6.39 -1.54
N SER A 241 6.24 -5.58 -0.84
CA SER A 241 7.05 -6.02 0.30
C SER A 241 7.00 -4.99 1.44
N LEU A 242 6.85 -5.47 2.67
CA LEU A 242 7.11 -4.74 3.91
C LEU A 242 8.35 -5.36 4.57
N ILE A 243 9.44 -4.62 4.61
CA ILE A 243 10.70 -5.03 5.22
C ILE A 243 10.79 -4.36 6.60
N LEU A 244 10.84 -5.16 7.66
CA LEU A 244 11.00 -4.68 9.04
C LEU A 244 12.49 -4.71 9.41
N GLY A 245 13.01 -3.63 9.98
CA GLY A 245 14.40 -3.52 10.42
C GLY A 245 15.39 -2.98 9.37
N GLY A 246 14.93 -2.55 8.18
CA GLY A 246 15.84 -2.03 7.17
C GLY A 246 15.24 -1.82 5.77
N VAL A 247 16.14 -1.80 4.78
CA VAL A 247 15.84 -1.59 3.37
C VAL A 247 16.46 -2.73 2.56
N GLU A 248 15.71 -3.31 1.62
CA GLU A 248 16.19 -4.38 0.76
C GLU A 248 16.60 -3.83 -0.63
N PRO A 249 17.90 -3.82 -0.98
CA PRO A 249 18.40 -3.19 -2.21
C PRO A 249 17.82 -3.73 -3.51
N SER A 250 17.38 -5.00 -3.51
CA SER A 250 16.73 -5.59 -4.70
C SER A 250 15.36 -4.97 -5.04
N LEU A 251 14.77 -4.17 -4.15
CA LEU A 251 13.44 -3.58 -4.32
C LEU A 251 13.43 -2.19 -4.98
N TYR A 252 14.61 -1.57 -5.20
CA TYR A 252 14.72 -0.26 -5.83
C TYR A 252 15.90 -0.20 -6.82
N VAL A 253 15.93 0.87 -7.62
CA VAL A 253 17.02 1.16 -8.56
C VAL A 253 17.45 2.62 -8.41
N GLY A 254 18.73 2.89 -8.62
CA GLY A 254 19.32 4.22 -8.40
C GLY A 254 19.48 4.54 -6.92
N ASP A 255 19.63 5.84 -6.63
CA ASP A 255 19.92 6.32 -5.28
C ASP A 255 18.66 6.52 -4.43
N VAL A 256 18.79 6.30 -3.13
CA VAL A 256 17.77 6.64 -2.14
C VAL A 256 17.95 8.09 -1.70
N TRP A 257 16.87 8.89 -1.75
CA TRP A 257 16.85 10.28 -1.29
C TRP A 257 15.99 10.40 -0.03
N TYR A 258 16.52 11.07 0.99
CA TYR A 258 15.85 11.24 2.28
C TYR A 258 15.30 12.65 2.45
N THR A 259 14.07 12.74 2.95
CA THR A 259 13.46 13.97 3.47
C THR A 259 13.32 13.84 4.98
N PRO A 260 13.61 14.90 5.76
CA PRO A 260 13.38 14.88 7.20
C PRO A 260 11.91 14.66 7.55
N ILE A 261 11.68 13.92 8.64
CA ILE A 261 10.38 13.89 9.32
C ILE A 261 10.29 15.15 10.18
N THR A 262 9.33 16.01 9.86
CA THR A 262 9.18 17.34 10.51
C THR A 262 8.56 17.26 11.90
N LYS A 263 7.76 16.21 12.15
CA LYS A 263 7.13 15.91 13.44
C LYS A 263 6.77 14.43 13.51
N GLU A 264 7.07 13.78 14.63
CA GLU A 264 6.81 12.35 14.88
C GLU A 264 5.39 12.14 15.46
N TRP A 265 4.40 12.10 14.58
CA TRP A 265 3.01 11.77 14.89
C TRP A 265 2.46 10.97 13.71
N TYR A 266 2.24 11.65 12.59
CA TYR A 266 2.29 11.06 11.25
C TYR A 266 3.74 11.00 10.75
N TYR A 267 3.96 10.33 9.62
CA TYR A 267 5.15 10.55 8.78
C TYR A 267 5.03 11.90 8.04
N GLN A 268 5.13 12.99 8.80
CA GLN A 268 4.96 14.34 8.27
C GLN A 268 6.24 14.83 7.59
N VAL A 269 6.12 15.21 6.32
CA VAL A 269 7.21 15.73 5.49
C VAL A 269 6.95 17.19 5.10
N GLU A 270 7.91 17.81 4.41
CA GLU A 270 7.77 19.17 3.89
C GLU A 270 7.87 19.21 2.37
N ILE A 271 6.81 19.71 1.75
CA ILE A 271 6.72 19.90 0.30
C ILE A 271 7.11 21.34 -0.04
N LEU A 272 8.08 21.51 -0.94
CA LEU A 272 8.60 22.84 -1.30
C LEU A 272 7.99 23.37 -2.60
N LYS A 273 7.67 22.48 -3.54
CA LYS A 273 7.19 22.84 -4.87
C LYS A 273 6.46 21.67 -5.52
N LEU A 274 5.40 21.96 -6.27
CA LEU A 274 4.78 21.03 -7.21
C LEU A 274 4.99 21.50 -8.66
N GLU A 275 5.25 20.55 -9.55
CA GLU A 275 5.28 20.78 -11.00
C GLU A 275 4.32 19.84 -11.72
N VAL A 276 3.59 20.37 -12.70
CA VAL A 276 2.72 19.61 -13.60
C VAL A 276 3.22 19.80 -15.02
N GLY A 277 3.61 18.71 -15.70
CA GLY A 277 4.18 18.80 -17.05
C GLY A 277 5.49 19.59 -17.13
N GLY A 278 6.21 19.71 -16.00
CA GLY A 278 7.42 20.52 -15.86
C GLY A 278 7.14 22.02 -15.59
N GLN A 279 5.88 22.44 -15.48
CA GLN A 279 5.51 23.81 -15.11
C GLN A 279 5.28 23.91 -13.61
N ASN A 280 5.85 24.93 -12.98
CA ASN A 280 5.63 25.23 -11.57
C ASN A 280 4.20 25.75 -11.35
N LEU A 281 3.53 25.34 -10.27
CA LEU A 281 2.21 25.86 -9.91
C LEU A 281 2.22 27.29 -9.35
N HIS A 282 3.40 27.81 -8.98
CA HIS A 282 3.57 29.18 -8.48
C HIS A 282 2.73 29.55 -7.24
N LEU A 283 2.39 28.56 -6.40
CA LEU A 283 1.74 28.78 -5.11
C LEU A 283 2.79 29.03 -4.00
N ASP A 284 2.38 29.64 -2.88
CA ASP A 284 3.25 29.70 -1.70
C ASP A 284 3.48 28.27 -1.18
N CYS A 285 4.73 27.92 -0.86
CA CYS A 285 5.03 26.56 -0.37
C CYS A 285 4.27 26.19 0.90
N LYS A 286 3.84 27.18 1.70
CA LYS A 286 2.96 26.96 2.87
C LYS A 286 1.62 26.34 2.48
N GLU A 287 1.12 26.60 1.28
CA GLU A 287 -0.15 26.05 0.80
C GLU A 287 -0.08 24.53 0.64
N TYR A 288 1.06 24.00 0.17
CA TYR A 288 1.27 22.54 0.05
C TYR A 288 1.30 21.83 1.40
N ASN A 289 1.61 22.55 2.47
CA ASN A 289 1.78 22.03 3.82
C ASN A 289 0.68 22.52 4.77
N ALA A 290 -0.40 23.13 4.26
CA ALA A 290 -1.49 23.63 5.06
C ALA A 290 -2.10 22.51 5.92
N GLY A 291 -2.03 22.68 7.24
CA GLY A 291 -2.32 21.60 8.18
C GLY A 291 -1.17 20.61 8.32
N LYS A 292 -0.94 19.77 7.28
CA LYS A 292 0.15 18.77 7.22
C LYS A 292 0.28 18.16 5.83
N ALA A 293 1.50 17.75 5.46
CA ALA A 293 1.78 16.85 4.35
C ALA A 293 2.34 15.53 4.92
N ILE A 294 1.72 14.38 4.59
CA ILE A 294 2.05 13.08 5.20
C ILE A 294 2.24 11.99 4.15
N VAL A 295 2.99 10.95 4.51
CA VAL A 295 3.09 9.70 3.74
C VAL A 295 2.19 8.64 4.38
N ASP A 296 1.14 8.25 3.67
CA ASP A 296 0.05 7.41 4.18
C ASP A 296 -0.26 6.25 3.22
N SER A 297 0.12 5.02 3.59
CA SER A 297 -0.20 3.80 2.84
C SER A 297 -1.65 3.33 2.96
N GLY A 298 -2.38 3.81 3.98
CA GLY A 298 -3.80 3.53 4.20
C GLY A 298 -4.73 4.37 3.31
N THR A 299 -4.22 5.47 2.73
CA THR A 299 -4.97 6.31 1.79
C THR A 299 -4.67 5.93 0.33
N SER A 300 -5.74 5.62 -0.43
CA SER A 300 -5.66 5.15 -1.82
C SER A 300 -5.18 6.19 -2.85
N LEU A 301 -5.52 7.47 -2.67
CA LEU A 301 -5.36 8.53 -3.66
C LEU A 301 -4.41 9.64 -3.16
N LEU A 302 -3.82 10.40 -4.08
CA LEU A 302 -3.12 11.63 -3.71
C LEU A 302 -4.16 12.67 -3.30
N ARG A 303 -4.11 13.07 -2.02
CA ARG A 303 -4.99 14.08 -1.44
C ARG A 303 -4.24 15.40 -1.35
N LEU A 304 -4.89 16.47 -1.79
CA LEU A 304 -4.30 17.82 -1.83
C LEU A 304 -5.23 18.82 -1.13
N PRO A 305 -4.69 19.86 -0.48
CA PRO A 305 -5.48 21.01 -0.04
C PRO A 305 -6.26 21.61 -1.21
N ASN A 306 -7.44 22.17 -0.95
CA ASN A 306 -8.41 22.55 -1.99
C ASN A 306 -7.83 23.48 -3.06
N ASN A 307 -7.16 24.54 -2.64
CA ASN A 307 -6.44 25.47 -3.52
C ASN A 307 -5.34 24.79 -4.36
N VAL A 308 -4.60 23.85 -3.76
CA VAL A 308 -3.54 23.10 -4.45
C VAL A 308 -4.14 22.10 -5.44
N PHE A 309 -5.23 21.43 -5.06
CA PHE A 309 -5.97 20.52 -5.92
C PHE A 309 -6.46 21.26 -7.17
N ASP A 310 -7.13 22.41 -7.00
CA ASP A 310 -7.68 23.19 -8.10
C ASP A 310 -6.57 23.63 -9.06
N ALA A 311 -5.44 24.12 -8.53
CA ALA A 311 -4.29 24.51 -9.34
C ALA A 311 -3.66 23.32 -10.09
N VAL A 312 -3.58 22.14 -9.46
CA VAL A 312 -3.09 20.92 -10.12
C VAL A 312 -4.03 20.48 -11.23
N VAL A 313 -5.34 20.44 -10.98
CA VAL A 313 -6.34 20.05 -11.99
C VAL A 313 -6.33 21.02 -13.16
N GLU A 314 -6.31 22.33 -12.89
CA GLU A 314 -6.18 23.35 -13.93
C GLU A 314 -4.91 23.14 -14.77
N ALA A 315 -3.75 22.96 -14.12
CA ALA A 315 -2.50 22.71 -14.81
C ALA A 315 -2.53 21.41 -15.63
N ILE A 316 -3.19 20.35 -15.15
CA ILE A 316 -3.38 19.11 -15.91
C ILE A 316 -4.23 19.38 -17.14
N ILE A 317 -5.37 20.07 -17.01
CA ILE A 317 -6.25 20.39 -18.14
C ILE A 317 -5.47 21.15 -19.22
N TRP A 318 -4.73 22.20 -18.84
CA TRP A 318 -3.95 23.02 -19.77
C TRP A 318 -2.82 22.27 -20.46
N THR A 319 -2.19 21.30 -19.78
CA THR A 319 -1.06 20.54 -20.33
C THR A 319 -1.49 19.24 -21.01
N SER A 320 -2.71 18.76 -20.76
CA SER A 320 -3.22 17.53 -21.35
C SER A 320 -3.52 17.72 -22.83
N ALA A 321 -3.27 16.67 -23.62
CA ALA A 321 -3.58 16.69 -25.05
C ALA A 321 -5.06 16.36 -25.35
N VAL A 322 -5.86 16.07 -24.33
CA VAL A 322 -7.30 15.78 -24.45
C VAL A 322 -8.08 17.06 -24.16
N GLN A 323 -8.90 17.51 -25.11
CA GLN A 323 -9.50 18.84 -25.06
C GLN A 323 -10.63 19.00 -24.04
N THR A 324 -11.32 17.92 -23.65
CA THR A 324 -12.39 18.00 -22.64
C THR A 324 -12.59 16.68 -21.88
N PHE A 325 -12.50 16.74 -20.55
CA PHE A 325 -13.09 15.77 -19.63
C PHE A 325 -14.29 16.43 -18.94
N SER A 326 -15.25 15.63 -18.48
CA SER A 326 -16.35 16.12 -17.64
C SER A 326 -15.79 16.66 -16.31
N ALA A 327 -16.51 17.57 -15.66
CA ALA A 327 -16.11 18.04 -14.33
C ALA A 327 -16.07 16.88 -13.32
N GLU A 328 -16.97 15.92 -13.52
CA GLU A 328 -17.17 14.70 -12.75
C GLU A 328 -15.99 13.72 -12.85
N PHE A 329 -15.21 13.77 -13.94
CA PHE A 329 -13.97 13.00 -14.04
C PHE A 329 -12.94 13.48 -12.99
N TRP A 330 -12.79 14.79 -12.82
CA TRP A 330 -11.81 15.37 -11.90
C TRP A 330 -12.18 15.17 -10.43
N THR A 331 -13.49 15.08 -10.14
CA THR A 331 -13.97 14.75 -8.78
C THR A 331 -13.94 13.24 -8.50
N GLY A 332 -13.61 12.41 -9.50
CA GLY A 332 -13.63 10.95 -9.41
C GLY A 332 -15.04 10.35 -9.44
N ALA A 333 -16.07 11.13 -9.74
CA ALA A 333 -17.45 10.66 -9.86
C ALA A 333 -17.70 9.91 -11.19
N GLU A 334 -16.91 10.20 -12.23
CA GLU A 334 -16.95 9.51 -13.52
C GLU A 334 -15.60 8.91 -13.89
N MET A 335 -15.64 7.82 -14.66
CA MET A 335 -14.46 7.18 -15.22
C MET A 335 -14.36 7.48 -16.72
N ALA A 336 -13.17 7.84 -17.18
CA ALA A 336 -12.86 7.89 -18.60
C ALA A 336 -12.45 6.49 -19.10
N CYS A 337 -13.06 6.05 -20.20
CA CYS A 337 -12.84 4.72 -20.78
C CYS A 337 -12.18 4.83 -22.14
N TRP A 338 -11.17 3.98 -22.38
CA TRP A 338 -10.52 3.82 -23.67
C TRP A 338 -10.70 2.40 -24.21
N SER A 339 -10.60 2.23 -25.53
CA SER A 339 -10.65 0.92 -26.16
C SER A 339 -9.56 0.00 -25.59
N LYS A 340 -9.85 -1.29 -25.49
CA LYS A 340 -8.91 -2.29 -24.97
C LYS A 340 -7.58 -2.24 -25.75
N GLY A 341 -6.47 -2.06 -25.04
CA GLY A 341 -5.12 -1.94 -25.61
C GLY A 341 -4.69 -0.51 -25.95
N ALA A 342 -5.60 0.47 -25.92
CA ALA A 342 -5.22 1.87 -26.00
C ALA A 342 -4.68 2.35 -24.65
N THR A 343 -3.58 3.10 -24.68
CA THR A 343 -2.93 3.64 -23.48
C THR A 343 -3.01 5.17 -23.49
N PRO A 344 -3.84 5.79 -22.65
CA PRO A 344 -4.02 7.24 -22.66
C PRO A 344 -2.88 8.00 -21.96
N TRP A 345 -1.86 7.28 -21.48
CA TRP A 345 -0.82 7.83 -20.60
C TRP A 345 -0.08 9.03 -21.19
N ASN A 346 0.13 9.06 -22.51
CA ASN A 346 0.82 10.16 -23.18
C ASN A 346 -0.02 11.45 -23.24
N PHE A 347 -1.31 11.38 -22.94
CA PHE A 347 -2.17 12.55 -22.91
C PHE A 347 -2.12 13.30 -21.59
N PHE A 348 -1.61 12.67 -20.53
CA PHE A 348 -1.55 13.25 -19.20
C PHE A 348 -0.12 13.67 -18.86
N PRO A 349 0.07 14.82 -18.21
CA PRO A 349 1.39 15.26 -17.77
C PRO A 349 1.91 14.38 -16.63
N LYS A 350 3.21 14.45 -16.38
CA LYS A 350 3.81 13.96 -15.13
C LYS A 350 3.59 14.98 -14.01
N ILE A 351 3.48 14.53 -12.77
CA ILE A 351 3.49 15.41 -11.59
C ILE A 351 4.80 15.20 -10.85
N SER A 352 5.51 16.28 -10.51
CA SER A 352 6.70 16.22 -9.66
C SER A 352 6.47 16.95 -8.36
N ILE A 353 6.78 16.28 -7.25
CA ILE A 353 6.68 16.82 -5.89
C ILE A 353 8.10 16.99 -5.38
N TYR A 354 8.48 18.23 -5.05
CA TYR A 354 9.78 18.55 -4.49
C TYR A 354 9.71 18.51 -2.98
N LEU A 355 10.59 17.73 -2.39
CA LEU A 355 10.72 17.55 -0.94
C LEU A 355 12.01 18.20 -0.47
N ARG A 356 11.99 18.69 0.77
CA ARG A 356 13.21 19.18 1.42
C ARG A 356 14.21 18.01 1.58
N GLY A 357 15.47 18.22 1.22
CA GLY A 357 16.54 17.25 1.51
C GLY A 357 17.03 17.36 2.97
N GLU A 358 17.83 16.39 3.42
CA GLU A 358 18.44 16.46 4.77
C GLU A 358 19.31 17.70 4.96
N ASN A 359 20.04 18.10 3.91
CA ASN A 359 20.65 19.41 3.88
C ASN A 359 19.56 20.46 3.59
N ALA A 360 19.37 21.39 4.52
CA ALA A 360 18.33 22.41 4.44
C ALA A 360 18.39 23.31 3.18
N SER A 361 19.56 23.40 2.52
CA SER A 361 19.73 24.14 1.27
C SER A 361 19.49 23.29 0.00
N GLN A 362 19.12 22.02 0.16
CA GLN A 362 18.91 21.08 -0.93
C GLN A 362 17.45 20.61 -0.97
N SER A 363 17.03 20.21 -2.16
CA SER A 363 15.75 19.55 -2.39
C SER A 363 15.95 18.49 -3.46
N PHE A 364 15.09 17.50 -3.45
CA PHE A 364 14.97 16.51 -4.52
C PHE A 364 13.51 16.45 -4.95
N ARG A 365 13.23 15.76 -6.05
CA ARG A 365 11.85 15.57 -6.52
C ARG A 365 11.55 14.10 -6.73
N ILE A 366 10.33 13.73 -6.38
CA ILE A 366 9.71 12.49 -6.85
C ILE A 366 8.79 12.84 -8.01
N THR A 367 8.89 12.09 -9.11
CA THR A 367 8.06 12.32 -10.31
C THR A 367 7.14 11.12 -10.52
N VAL A 368 5.84 11.35 -10.43
CA VAL A 368 4.80 10.34 -10.61
C VAL A 368 4.29 10.42 -12.06
N LEU A 369 4.16 9.26 -12.68
CA LEU A 369 3.65 9.13 -14.06
C LEU A 369 2.13 8.85 -14.06
N PRO A 370 1.42 9.15 -15.16
CA PRO A 370 -0.03 8.91 -15.28
C PRO A 370 -0.49 7.47 -15.02
N GLN A 371 0.39 6.48 -15.21
CA GLN A 371 0.12 5.07 -14.95
C GLN A 371 -0.15 4.78 -13.46
N VAL A 372 0.28 5.68 -12.56
CA VAL A 372 0.00 5.57 -11.14
C VAL A 372 -1.39 6.14 -10.89
N ARG A 373 -2.27 5.32 -10.31
CA ARG A 373 -3.69 5.65 -10.07
C ARG A 373 -3.89 7.00 -9.34
N ALA A 374 -2.94 7.39 -8.50
CA ALA A 374 -2.93 8.67 -7.80
C ALA A 374 -2.97 9.91 -8.72
N LEU A 375 -2.57 9.77 -9.99
CA LEU A 375 -2.56 10.88 -10.95
C LEU A 375 -3.89 11.05 -11.71
N ILE A 376 -4.67 9.97 -11.82
CA ILE A 376 -5.92 9.93 -12.60
C ILE A 376 -7.13 10.21 -11.70
N CYS A 377 -7.01 9.93 -10.40
CA CYS A 377 -8.01 10.25 -9.40
C CYS A 377 -7.32 11.03 -8.27
N LEU A 378 -7.35 12.36 -8.34
CA LEU A 378 -7.01 13.22 -7.20
C LEU A 378 -8.25 13.32 -6.31
N MET A 379 -8.06 13.52 -5.01
CA MET A 379 -9.18 13.74 -4.10
C MET A 379 -9.00 15.03 -3.29
N HIS A 380 -10.07 15.80 -3.19
CA HIS A 380 -10.14 17.01 -2.38
C HIS A 380 -10.05 16.68 -0.87
N VAL A 381 -9.51 17.61 -0.07
CA VAL A 381 -9.51 17.51 1.39
C VAL A 381 -10.39 18.64 1.92
N LEU A 382 -11.63 18.30 2.30
CA LEU A 382 -12.59 19.25 2.89
C LEU A 382 -12.00 20.05 4.06
#